data_AF-A0A918ZU78-F1
#
_entry.id   AF-A0A918ZU78-F1
#
_cell.length_a   1.000
_cell.length_b   1.000
_cell.length_c   1.000
_cell.angle_alpha   90.00
_cell.angle_beta   90.00
_cell.angle_gamma   90.00
#
_symmetry.space_group_name_H-M   'P 1'
#
loop_
_entity.id
_entity.type
_entity.pdbx_description
1 polymer ?
#
loop_
_entity_poly.entity_id
_entity_poly.type
_entity_poly.pdbx_seq_one_letter_code
_entity_poly.pdbx_strand_id
1 'polypeptide(L)'
;MPEHVSILIWFGVVLPAVLVIVCAIGLAGYRFGLQFEIRRRHRVPGLPALPSQRGSGPHREYVELTPAERAAFAGLMRQLGDGH
;
A
#
# COMPACT_ATOMS: atom_id res chain seq x y z
N MET A 1 -23.80 -48.04 20.43
CA MET A 1 -23.89 -47.53 19.03
C MET A 1 -23.77 -46.00 19.05
N PRO A 2 -22.54 -45.43 19.07
CA PRO A 2 -22.30 -43.98 19.10
C PRO A 2 -21.51 -43.44 17.88
N GLU A 3 -21.44 -44.18 16.78
CA GLU A 3 -20.61 -43.82 15.61
C GLU A 3 -21.06 -42.49 14.96
N HIS A 4 -22.38 -42.26 14.91
CA HIS A 4 -23.00 -41.14 14.18
C HIS A 4 -22.78 -39.78 14.86
N VAL A 5 -22.64 -39.78 16.20
CA VAL A 5 -22.46 -38.57 17.00
C VAL A 5 -21.03 -38.03 16.86
N SER A 6 -20.06 -38.95 16.79
CA SER A 6 -18.65 -38.61 16.59
C SER A 6 -18.40 -37.98 15.22
N ILE A 7 -19.09 -38.47 14.18
CA ILE A 7 -19.04 -37.92 12.83
C ILE A 7 -19.61 -36.49 12.79
N LEU A 8 -20.79 -36.26 13.37
CA LEU A 8 -21.42 -34.94 13.35
C LEU A 8 -20.62 -33.89 14.16
N ILE A 9 -20.03 -34.29 15.29
CA ILE A 9 -19.11 -33.45 16.09
C ILE A 9 -17.85 -33.12 15.28
N TRP A 10 -17.28 -34.11 14.59
CA TRP A 10 -16.12 -33.90 13.73
C TRP A 10 -16.42 -32.91 12.60
N PHE A 11 -17.55 -33.04 11.92
CA PHE A 11 -17.97 -32.08 10.89
C PHE A 11 -18.20 -30.68 11.49
N GLY A 12 -18.77 -30.60 12.69
CA GLY A 12 -19.02 -29.34 13.40
C GLY A 12 -17.75 -28.57 13.80
N VAL A 13 -16.60 -29.23 13.92
CA VAL A 13 -15.34 -28.59 14.33
C VAL A 13 -14.33 -28.51 13.20
N VAL A 14 -14.17 -29.58 12.42
CA VAL A 14 -13.14 -29.64 11.38
C VAL A 14 -13.49 -28.79 10.19
N LEU A 15 -14.75 -28.80 9.76
CA LEU A 15 -15.19 -27.97 8.64
C LEU A 15 -14.97 -26.47 8.89
N PRO A 16 -15.39 -25.88 10.04
CA PRO A 16 -15.11 -24.48 10.31
C PRO A 16 -13.62 -24.21 10.58
N ALA A 17 -12.88 -25.13 11.20
CA ALA A 17 -11.44 -24.94 11.40
C ALA A 17 -10.70 -24.84 10.07
N VAL A 18 -11.01 -25.71 9.11
CA VAL A 18 -10.46 -25.66 7.75
C VAL A 18 -10.88 -24.36 7.05
N LEU A 19 -12.16 -23.96 7.17
CA LEU A 19 -12.63 -22.71 6.60
C LEU A 19 -11.88 -21.49 7.15
N VAL A 20 -11.66 -21.43 8.47
CA VAL A 20 -10.89 -20.35 9.11
C VAL A 20 -9.45 -20.33 8.64
N ILE A 21 -8.80 -21.50 8.50
CA ILE A 21 -7.44 -21.61 8.00
C ILE A 21 -7.36 -21.11 6.55
N VAL A 22 -8.26 -21.57 5.68
CA VAL A 22 -8.33 -21.11 4.29
C VAL A 22 -8.59 -19.60 4.23
N CYS A 23 -9.48 -19.08 5.06
CA CYS A 23 -9.78 -17.66 5.14
C CYS A 23 -8.56 -16.85 5.61
N ALA A 24 -7.84 -17.32 6.63
CA ALA A 24 -6.62 -16.68 7.14
C ALA A 24 -5.50 -16.68 6.09
N ILE A 25 -5.30 -17.80 5.39
CA ILE A 25 -4.32 -17.90 4.28
C ILE A 25 -4.74 -16.99 3.12
N GLY A 26 -6.02 -16.96 2.77
CA GLY A 26 -6.55 -16.09 1.72
C GLY A 26 -6.40 -14.60 2.06
N LEU A 27 -6.70 -14.20 3.30
CA LEU A 27 -6.52 -12.84 3.80
C LEU A 27 -5.04 -12.45 3.88
N ALA A 28 -4.19 -13.35 4.37
CA ALA A 28 -2.75 -13.14 4.37
C ALA A 28 -2.24 -12.99 2.93
N GLY A 29 -2.60 -13.90 2.03
CA GLY A 29 -2.26 -13.87 0.62
C GLY A 29 -2.78 -12.63 -0.10
N TYR A 30 -3.98 -12.16 0.21
CA TYR A 30 -4.54 -10.92 -0.32
C TYR A 30 -3.77 -9.69 0.17
N ARG A 31 -3.48 -9.61 1.47
CA ARG A 31 -2.68 -8.51 2.05
C ARG A 31 -1.25 -8.53 1.51
N PHE A 32 -0.63 -9.71 1.42
CA PHE A 32 0.68 -9.88 0.81
C PHE A 32 0.64 -9.53 -0.68
N GLY A 33 -0.37 -9.96 -1.43
CA GLY A 33 -0.58 -9.64 -2.84
C GLY A 33 -0.70 -8.13 -3.07
N LEU A 34 -1.48 -7.44 -2.23
CA LEU A 34 -1.60 -5.98 -2.27
C LEU A 34 -0.25 -5.30 -1.94
N GLN A 35 0.49 -5.80 -0.95
CA GLN A 35 1.83 -5.31 -0.63
C GLN A 35 2.84 -5.59 -1.75
N PHE A 36 2.75 -6.75 -2.40
CA PHE A 36 3.56 -7.11 -3.56
C PHE A 36 3.23 -6.23 -4.76
N GLU A 37 1.97 -5.89 -4.97
CA GLU A 37 1.52 -5.01 -6.05
C GLU A 37 1.96 -3.56 -5.80
N ILE A 38 1.87 -3.08 -4.54
CA ILE A 38 2.41 -1.77 -4.13
C ILE A 38 3.94 -1.75 -4.25
N ARG A 39 4.65 -2.83 -3.87
CA ARG A 39 6.10 -2.98 -4.08
C ARG A 39 6.46 -3.08 -5.57
N ARG A 40 5.65 -3.75 -6.39
CA ARG A 40 5.83 -3.80 -7.86
C ARG A 40 5.65 -2.42 -8.48
N ARG A 41 4.67 -1.63 -8.01
CA ARG A 41 4.52 -0.23 -8.40
C ARG A 41 5.72 0.63 -8.01
N HIS A 42 6.33 0.38 -6.85
CA HIS A 42 7.60 1.00 -6.45
C HIS A 42 8.80 0.48 -7.24
N ARG A 43 8.70 -0.74 -7.77
CA ARG A 43 9.62 -1.32 -8.74
C ARG A 43 9.20 -0.93 -10.15
N VAL A 44 8.94 0.36 -10.36
CA VAL A 44 9.10 0.92 -11.71
C VAL A 44 10.49 0.49 -12.16
N PRO A 45 10.66 -0.15 -13.33
CA PRO A 45 11.99 -0.42 -13.87
C PRO A 45 12.75 0.89 -13.78
N GLY A 46 13.82 0.90 -12.98
CA GLY A 46 14.46 2.13 -12.53
C GLY A 46 14.60 3.05 -13.74
N LEU A 47 13.93 4.21 -13.68
CA LEU A 47 14.08 5.24 -14.71
C LEU A 47 15.58 5.39 -14.90
N PRO A 48 16.17 4.97 -16.04
CA PRO A 48 17.62 4.82 -16.14
C PRO A 48 18.34 6.18 -15.97
N ALA A 49 17.59 7.27 -16.05
CA ALA A 49 18.02 8.64 -15.79
C ALA A 49 18.00 9.05 -14.31
N LEU A 50 17.37 8.28 -13.42
CA LEU A 50 17.29 8.62 -11.99
C LEU A 50 18.34 7.82 -11.20
N PRO A 51 19.19 8.48 -10.41
CA PRO A 51 20.14 7.80 -9.55
C PRO A 51 19.39 7.00 -8.48
N SER A 52 19.98 5.87 -8.06
CA SER A 52 19.44 5.02 -6.98
C SER A 52 19.16 5.87 -5.73
N GLN A 53 17.87 6.07 -5.41
CA GLN A 53 17.47 6.77 -4.19
C GLN A 53 17.97 5.98 -2.98
N ARG A 54 18.77 6.61 -2.12
CA ARG A 54 19.17 6.03 -0.82
C ARG A 54 17.90 5.65 -0.06
N GLY A 55 17.91 4.47 0.57
CA GLY A 55 16.75 3.92 1.30
C GLY A 55 16.22 4.77 2.45
N SER A 56 16.86 5.91 2.75
CA SER A 56 16.29 7.04 3.47
C SER A 56 16.43 8.28 2.59
N GLY A 57 15.30 8.91 2.27
CA GLY A 57 15.31 10.25 1.68
C GLY A 57 15.79 11.28 2.72
N PRO A 58 16.34 12.42 2.30
CA PRO A 58 16.58 13.54 3.20
C PRO A 58 15.28 13.92 3.94
N HIS A 59 15.43 14.51 5.13
CA HIS A 59 14.28 14.98 5.89
C HIS A 59 13.44 15.92 5.01
N ARG A 60 12.12 15.82 5.09
CA ARG A 60 11.25 16.60 4.23
C ARG A 60 11.30 18.05 4.69
N GLU A 61 12.05 18.86 3.95
CA GLU A 61 12.21 20.28 4.24
C GLU A 61 10.97 21.03 3.74
N TYR A 62 10.33 21.73 4.67
CA TYR A 62 9.19 22.58 4.41
C TYR A 62 9.42 23.95 5.05
N VAL A 63 9.03 24.98 4.32
CA VAL A 63 9.04 26.35 4.78
C VAL A 63 7.62 26.89 4.69
N GLU A 64 7.16 27.50 5.78
CA GLU A 64 5.92 28.25 5.78
C GLU A 64 6.11 29.55 5.00
N LEU A 65 5.25 29.78 4.01
CA LEU A 65 5.24 31.03 3.25
C LEU A 65 4.37 32.05 3.98
N THR A 66 4.91 33.25 4.13
CA THR A 66 4.12 34.42 4.55
C THR A 66 3.04 34.73 3.50
N PRO A 67 1.98 35.48 3.87
CA PRO A 67 0.94 35.88 2.91
C PRO A 67 1.50 36.61 1.67
N ALA A 68 2.54 37.42 1.87
CA ALA A 68 3.22 38.13 0.79
C ALA A 68 3.98 37.18 -0.15
N GLU A 69 4.76 36.24 0.39
CA GLU A 69 5.49 35.25 -0.40
C GLU A 69 4.55 34.31 -1.15
N ARG A 70 3.42 33.94 -0.54
CA ARG A 70 2.39 33.13 -1.19
C ARG A 70 1.77 33.85 -2.40
N ALA A 71 1.54 35.16 -2.30
CA ALA A 71 1.05 35.97 -3.41
C ALA A 71 2.10 36.08 -4.53
N ALA A 72 3.38 36.29 -4.18
CA ALA A 72 4.47 36.31 -5.16
C ALA A 72 4.61 34.97 -5.90
N PHE A 73 4.55 33.85 -5.17
CA PHE A 73 4.57 32.52 -5.76
C PHE A 73 3.39 32.27 -6.71
N ALA A 74 2.18 32.72 -6.33
CA ALA A 74 1.00 32.62 -7.19
C ALA A 74 1.16 33.42 -8.50
N GLY A 75 1.84 34.58 -8.45
CA GLY A 75 2.20 35.36 -9.63
C GLY A 75 3.13 34.60 -10.57
N LEU A 76 4.19 33.99 -10.02
CA LEU A 76 5.15 33.18 -10.79
C LEU A 76 4.47 31.97 -11.47
N MET A 77 3.58 31.29 -10.75
CA MET A 77 2.84 30.15 -11.29
C MET A 77 1.93 30.54 -12.46
N ARG A 78 1.28 31.71 -12.39
CA ARG A 78 0.48 32.22 -13.51
C ARG A 78 1.36 32.54 -14.71
N GLN A 79 2.47 33.25 -14.51
CA GLN A 79 3.40 33.59 -15.59
C GLN A 79 3.97 32.35 -16.29
N LEU A 80 4.28 31.29 -15.53
CA LEU A 80 4.81 30.05 -16.07
C LEU A 80 3.73 29.20 -16.77
N GLY A 81 2.49 29.25 -16.25
CA GLY A 81 1.35 28.53 -16.81
C GLY A 81 0.77 29.18 -18.07
N ASP A 82 0.85 30.50 -18.16
CA ASP A 82 0.33 31.28 -19.29
C ASP A 82 1.24 31.23 -20.53
N GLY A 83 2.44 30.64 -20.40
CA GLY A 83 3.37 30.37 -21.50
C GLY A 83 3.99 31.64 -22.08
N HIS A 84 5.31 31.79 -21.91
CA HIS A 84 6.10 32.65 -22.79
C HIS A 84 6.45 31.89 -24.07
#